data_AF-A0A820DYK0-F1
#
_entry.id   AF-A0A820DYK0-F1
#
_cell.length_a   1.000
_cell.length_b   1.000
_cell.length_c   1.000
_cell.angle_alpha   90.00
_cell.angle_beta   90.00
_cell.angle_gamma   90.00
#
_symmetry.space_group_name_H-M   'P 1'
#
loop_
_entity.id
_entity.type
_entity.pdbx_description
1 polymer ?
#
loop_
_entity_poly.entity_id
_entity_poly.type
_entity_poly.pdbx_seq_one_letter_code
_entity_poly.pdbx_strand_id
1 'polypeptide(L)'
;MAHSSTVDWNREPSNTMSGIMSTLAEDLQWFHPSGEIMVKRENDPWIIAKRSDMRELLVIINQKNANLKEISDKIKQIFSTQFNNVLLLE
;
A
#
# COMPACT_ATOMS: atom_id res chain seq x y z
N MET A 1 7.84 -14.44 -19.82
CA MET A 1 8.66 -14.78 -18.64
C MET A 1 8.06 -14.02 -17.47
N ALA A 2 7.36 -14.72 -16.57
CA ALA A 2 6.77 -14.10 -15.39
C ALA A 2 7.91 -13.76 -14.42
N HIS A 3 8.08 -12.47 -14.14
CA HIS A 3 9.08 -12.00 -13.20
C HIS A 3 8.72 -12.54 -11.81
N SER A 4 9.66 -13.26 -11.21
CA SER A 4 9.64 -13.69 -9.81
C SER A 4 9.24 -12.52 -8.91
N SER A 5 8.30 -12.75 -8.00
CA SER A 5 7.86 -11.79 -6.99
C SER A 5 9.07 -11.16 -6.29
N THR A 6 9.12 -9.82 -6.26
CA THR A 6 10.21 -8.98 -5.69
C THR A 6 10.29 -9.02 -4.15
N VAL A 7 9.56 -9.93 -3.51
CA VAL A 7 9.48 -10.04 -2.05
C VAL A 7 10.64 -10.90 -1.55
N ASP A 8 11.43 -10.39 -0.61
CA ASP A 8 12.42 -11.19 0.11
C ASP A 8 11.69 -12.19 1.02
N TRP A 9 11.49 -13.40 0.50
CA TRP A 9 10.82 -14.49 1.20
C TRP A 9 11.56 -14.97 2.46
N ASN A 10 12.84 -14.60 2.63
CA ASN A 10 13.65 -15.03 3.78
C ASN A 10 13.60 -14.05 4.95
N ARG A 11 13.01 -12.86 4.78
CA ARG A 11 12.85 -11.86 5.84
C ARG A 11 11.68 -12.23 6.73
N GLU A 12 11.90 -12.37 8.03
CA GLU A 12 10.79 -12.45 8.99
C GLU A 12 9.98 -11.14 8.94
N PRO A 13 8.67 -11.21 8.66
CA PRO A 13 7.85 -10.01 8.64
C PRO A 13 7.76 -9.43 10.05
N SER A 14 7.96 -8.13 10.18
CA SER A 14 7.79 -7.47 11.46
C SER A 14 6.35 -7.63 11.97
N ASN A 15 6.18 -7.89 13.25
CA ASN A 15 4.86 -7.99 13.87
C ASN A 15 4.28 -6.60 14.23
N THR A 16 5.11 -5.56 14.25
CA THR A 16 4.67 -4.19 14.52
C THR A 16 4.23 -3.49 13.24
N MET A 17 3.25 -2.59 13.35
CA MET A 17 2.80 -1.83 12.19
C MET A 17 3.94 -0.99 11.59
N SER A 18 4.70 -0.30 12.44
CA SER A 18 5.85 0.52 11.99
C SER A 18 6.88 -0.31 11.24
N GLY A 19 7.23 -1.51 11.73
CA GLY A 19 8.19 -2.37 11.06
C GLY A 19 7.68 -2.86 9.69
N ILE A 20 6.38 -3.15 9.57
CA ILE A 20 5.78 -3.51 8.28
C ILE A 20 5.83 -2.33 7.31
N MET A 21 5.50 -1.12 7.76
CA MET A 21 5.58 0.07 6.92
C MET A 21 7.00 0.31 6.40
N SER A 22 8.01 0.14 7.26
CA SER A 22 9.43 0.25 6.87
C SER A 22 9.82 -0.80 5.84
N THR A 23 9.48 -2.08 6.05
CA THR A 23 9.75 -3.15 5.09
C THR A 23 9.10 -2.86 3.74
N LEU A 24 7.82 -2.48 3.74
CA LEU A 24 7.11 -2.19 2.49
C LEU A 24 7.69 -0.99 1.76
N ALA A 25 8.12 0.05 2.48
CA ALA A 25 8.77 1.20 1.87
C ALA A 25 10.10 0.82 1.20
N GLU A 26 10.90 -0.05 1.84
CA GLU A 26 12.13 -0.60 1.25
C GLU A 26 11.82 -1.44 0.00
N ASP A 27 10.83 -2.34 0.09
CA ASP A 27 10.41 -3.19 -1.03
C ASP A 27 9.88 -2.34 -2.21
N LEU A 28 9.20 -1.23 -1.91
CA LEU A 28 8.61 -0.35 -2.91
C LEU A 28 9.68 0.41 -3.73
N GLN A 29 10.89 0.60 -3.19
CA GLN A 29 12.01 1.24 -3.91
C GLN A 29 12.48 0.43 -5.12
N TRP A 30 12.24 -0.88 -5.14
CA TRP A 30 12.58 -1.73 -6.28
C TRP A 30 11.65 -1.52 -7.48
N PHE A 31 10.52 -0.85 -7.30
CA PHE A 31 9.57 -0.55 -8.37
C PHE A 31 9.85 0.81 -9.00
N HIS A 32 10.40 0.78 -10.22
CA HIS A 32 10.65 1.97 -11.04
C HIS A 32 10.06 1.80 -12.46
N PRO A 33 9.28 2.78 -12.97
CA PRO A 33 8.88 4.05 -12.35
C PRO A 33 7.69 3.93 -11.38
N SER A 34 6.95 2.81 -11.44
CA SER A 34 5.72 2.58 -10.67
C SER A 34 5.58 1.12 -10.25
N GLY A 35 4.85 0.87 -9.18
CA GLY A 35 4.52 -0.49 -8.73
C GLY A 35 3.58 -0.51 -7.54
N GLU A 36 3.14 -1.71 -7.17
CA GLU A 36 2.20 -1.92 -6.07
C GLU A 36 2.56 -3.21 -5.31
N ILE A 37 2.45 -3.16 -3.99
CA ILE A 37 2.54 -4.30 -3.08
C ILE A 37 1.26 -4.33 -2.27
N MET A 38 0.58 -5.49 -2.27
CA MET A 38 -0.62 -5.72 -1.45
C MET A 38 -0.37 -6.87 -0.47
N VAL A 39 -0.56 -6.60 0.81
CA VAL A 39 -0.37 -7.58 1.89
C VAL A 39 -1.68 -7.72 2.67
N LYS A 40 -2.16 -8.96 2.79
CA LYS A 40 -3.24 -9.34 3.71
C LYS A 40 -2.63 -10.04 4.92
N ARG A 41 -2.89 -9.55 6.13
CA ARG A 41 -2.48 -10.27 7.36
C ARG A 41 -3.60 -11.13 7.91
N GLU A 42 -3.24 -12.06 8.80
CA GLU A 42 -4.15 -13.02 9.42
C GLU A 42 -5.31 -12.37 10.19
N ASN A 43 -5.09 -11.19 10.79
CA ASN A 43 -6.11 -10.45 11.55
C ASN A 43 -7.01 -9.54 10.67
N ASP A 44 -7.04 -9.78 9.35
CA ASP A 44 -7.77 -9.01 8.34
C ASP A 44 -7.31 -7.56 8.02
N PRO A 45 -6.17 -7.00 8.47
CA PRO A 45 -5.75 -5.72 7.92
C PRO A 45 -5.19 -5.91 6.51
N TRP A 46 -5.69 -5.10 5.58
CA TRP A 46 -5.10 -4.97 4.25
C TRP A 46 -4.12 -3.79 4.25
N ILE A 47 -2.96 -4.02 3.68
CA ILE A 47 -1.94 -2.99 3.50
C ILE A 47 -1.63 -2.92 2.02
N ILE A 48 -1.76 -1.73 1.45
CA ILE A 48 -1.49 -1.45 0.03
C ILE A 48 -0.43 -0.36 -0.02
N ALA A 49 0.71 -0.68 -0.62
CA ALA A 49 1.78 0.26 -0.89
C ALA A 49 1.87 0.48 -2.40
N LYS A 50 1.63 1.70 -2.88
CA LYS A 50 1.66 2.04 -4.30
C LYS A 50 2.68 3.14 -4.55
N ARG A 51 3.44 2.98 -5.62
CA ARG A 51 4.39 3.97 -6.14
C ARG A 51 4.06 4.38 -7.56
N SER A 52 4.15 5.67 -7.84
CA SER A 52 4.02 6.24 -9.18
C SER A 52 4.94 7.46 -9.29
N ASP A 53 5.88 7.43 -10.23
CA ASP A 53 6.78 8.54 -10.55
C ASP A 53 7.44 9.18 -9.31
N MET A 54 7.95 8.32 -8.41
CA MET A 54 8.59 8.67 -7.12
C MET A 54 7.64 9.06 -5.97
N ARG A 55 6.32 9.11 -6.19
CA ARG A 55 5.34 9.30 -5.10
C ARG A 55 4.93 7.96 -4.54
N GLU A 56 4.96 7.83 -3.22
CA GLU A 56 4.58 6.62 -2.51
C GLU A 56 3.34 6.88 -1.65
N LEU A 57 2.37 5.97 -1.73
CA LEU A 57 1.15 6.00 -0.95
C LEU A 57 1.01 4.66 -0.23
N LEU A 58 0.90 4.71 1.10
CA LEU A 58 0.62 3.54 1.93
C LEU A 58 -0.78 3.67 2.53
N VAL A 59 -1.64 2.70 2.26
CA VAL A 59 -3.00 2.62 2.79
C VAL A 59 -3.11 1.39 3.67
N ILE A 60 -3.53 1.59 4.92
CA ILE A 60 -3.79 0.52 5.87
C ILE A 60 -5.29 0.50 6.17
N ILE A 61 -5.95 -0.60 5.86
CA ILE A 61 -7.35 -0.85 6.15
C ILE A 61 -7.38 -1.77 7.36
N ASN A 62 -7.54 -1.19 8.56
CA ASN A 62 -7.56 -1.94 9.82
C ASN A 62 -8.98 -2.29 10.30
N GLN A 63 -9.96 -2.26 9.39
CA GLN A 63 -11.35 -2.56 9.71
C GLN A 63 -11.71 -3.94 9.16
N LYS A 64 -12.09 -4.85 10.05
CA LYS A 64 -12.58 -6.17 9.68
C LYS A 64 -13.87 -6.03 8.85
N ASN A 65 -13.95 -6.76 7.74
CA ASN A 65 -15.07 -6.72 6.79
C ASN A 65 -15.34 -5.31 6.22
N ALA A 66 -14.30 -4.50 6.06
CA ALA A 66 -14.46 -3.18 5.45
C ALA A 66 -15.08 -3.26 4.05
N ASN A 67 -16.04 -2.38 3.78
CA ASN A 67 -16.69 -2.31 2.48
C ASN A 67 -15.79 -1.55 1.49
N LEU A 68 -15.45 -2.17 0.36
CA LEU A 68 -14.57 -1.58 -0.66
C LEU A 68 -15.11 -0.25 -1.21
N LYS A 69 -16.44 -0.11 -1.32
CA LYS A 69 -17.06 1.14 -1.78
C LYS A 69 -16.86 2.26 -0.77
N GLU A 70 -17.11 1.98 0.52
CA GLU A 70 -16.90 2.97 1.60
C GLU A 70 -15.42 3.39 1.69
N ILE A 71 -14.51 2.44 1.54
CA ILE A 71 -13.06 2.72 1.49
C ILE A 71 -12.73 3.63 0.30
N SER A 72 -13.23 3.31 -0.90
CA SER A 72 -12.99 4.09 -2.11
C SER A 72 -13.50 5.53 -1.97
N ASP A 73 -14.74 5.69 -1.49
CA ASP A 73 -15.35 7.00 -1.27
C ASP A 73 -14.55 7.80 -0.23
N LYS A 74 -14.06 7.14 0.83
CA LYS A 74 -13.24 7.80 1.85
C LYS A 74 -11.89 8.26 1.32
N ILE A 75 -11.22 7.43 0.50
CA ILE A 75 -9.96 7.80 -0.15
C ILE A 75 -10.19 9.02 -1.04
N LYS A 76 -11.23 9.01 -1.90
CA LYS A 76 -11.57 10.15 -2.76
C LYS A 76 -11.82 11.42 -1.95
N GLN A 77 -12.54 11.33 -0.83
CA GLN A 77 -12.77 12.46 0.07
C GLN A 77 -11.47 13.00 0.69
N ILE A 78 -10.56 12.13 1.13
CA ILE A 78 -9.27 12.55 1.71
C ILE A 78 -8.42 13.26 0.64
N PHE A 79 -8.36 12.70 -0.56
CA PHE A 79 -7.64 13.32 -1.67
C PHE A 79 -8.20 14.71 -2.02
N SER A 80 -9.52 14.85 -2.10
CA SER A 80 -10.14 16.13 -2.43
C SER A 80 -10.07 17.19 -1.33
N THR A 81 -9.84 16.80 -0.07
CA THR A 81 -9.79 17.73 1.07
C THR A 81 -8.39 18.06 1.54
N GLN A 82 -7.45 17.10 1.43
CA GLN A 82 -6.11 17.21 1.99
C GLN A 82 -5.02 17.28 0.92
N PHE A 83 -5.31 16.84 -0.31
CA PHE A 83 -4.32 16.70 -1.37
C PHE A 83 -4.74 17.44 -2.66
N ASN A 84 -5.04 18.74 -2.54
CA ASN A 84 -5.54 19.57 -3.65
C ASN A 84 -4.64 19.61 -4.89
N ASN A 85 -3.34 19.29 -4.74
CA ASN A 85 -2.36 19.28 -5.83
C ASN A 85 -1.92 17.85 -6.23
N VAL A 86 -2.65 16.83 -5.77
CA VAL A 86 -2.39 15.42 -6.11
C VAL A 86 -3.63 14.84 -6.78
N LEU A 87 -3.44 14.31 -7.97
CA LEU A 87 -4.50 13.65 -8.73
C LEU A 87 -4.50 12.15 -8.40
N LEU A 88 -5.69 11.60 -8.17
CA LEU A 88 -5.90 10.17 -8.16
C LEU A 88 -6.12 9.73 -9.62
N LEU A 89 -5.14 9.02 -10.18
CA LEU A 89 -5.27 8.40 -11.51
C LEU A 89 -5.99 7.06 -11.36
N GLU A 90 -7.04 6.85 -12.15
CA GLU A 90 -7.81 5.59 -12.24
C GLU A 90 -7.06 4.52 -13.04
#